data_AF-A0A828YYD2-F1
#
_entry.id   AF-A0A828YYD2-F1
#
_cell.length_a   1.000
_cell.length_b   1.000
_cell.length_c   1.000
_cell.angle_alpha   90.00
_cell.angle_beta   90.00
_cell.angle_gamma   90.00
#
_symmetry.space_group_name_H-M   'P 1'
#
loop_
_entity.id
_entity.type
_entity.pdbx_description
1 polymer ?
#
loop_
_entity_poly.entity_id
_entity_poly.type
_entity_poly.pdbx_seq_one_letter_code
_entity_poly.pdbx_strand_id
1 'polypeptide(L)'
;MAGLGLIQKHYKKLVLYESNKIQKIYFYLVLTFSTMIFFNCDKPKEISPDEFQTLIRKSSDLHVVTYLGIEEEKAILKVSTRPSIDSKKWKDEYFYARKTPGLDLWIDENIYGITTSNFTKLYSYILSLDNKEFQFGKWTILTRDHLKDKVENKGIRITVKRYTYFIFEMSGPKIRYYSLSMKRDPHDGIQYKKLWRELVSHIQQER
;
A
#
# COMPACT_ATOMS: atom_id res chain seq x y z
N MET A 1 -23.75 67.67 15.07
CA MET A 1 -23.64 66.39 14.34
C MET A 1 -22.56 66.51 13.26
N ALA A 2 -21.30 66.21 13.58
CA ALA A 2 -20.18 66.24 12.62
C ALA A 2 -18.93 65.50 13.14
N GLY A 3 -19.08 64.38 13.86
CA GLY A 3 -17.97 63.77 14.62
C GLY A 3 -17.69 62.28 14.40
N LEU A 4 -18.55 61.54 13.68
CA LEU A 4 -18.44 60.08 13.56
C LEU A 4 -17.93 59.57 12.20
N GLY A 5 -17.97 60.41 11.15
CA GLY A 5 -17.56 60.01 9.80
C GLY A 5 -16.04 59.99 9.54
N LEU A 6 -15.25 60.71 10.34
CA LEU A 6 -13.78 60.79 10.17
C LEU A 6 -13.04 59.66 10.90
N ILE A 7 -13.53 59.21 12.05
CA ILE A 7 -12.92 58.13 12.85
C ILE A 7 -13.02 56.79 12.11
N GLN A 8 -14.17 56.52 11.47
CA GLN A 8 -14.38 55.26 10.73
C GLN A 8 -13.51 55.16 9.46
N LYS A 9 -13.17 56.30 8.84
CA LYS A 9 -12.33 56.36 7.64
C LYS A 9 -10.84 56.19 7.95
N HIS A 10 -10.38 56.58 9.14
CA HIS A 10 -9.02 56.30 9.62
C HIS A 10 -8.84 54.87 10.13
N TYR A 11 -9.81 54.29 10.83
CA TYR A 11 -9.74 52.88 11.27
C TYR A 11 -9.71 51.89 10.09
N LYS A 12 -10.50 52.15 9.03
CA LYS A 12 -10.49 51.28 7.84
C LYS A 12 -9.19 51.37 7.04
N LYS A 13 -8.47 52.49 7.14
CA LYS A 13 -7.18 52.71 6.45
C LYS A 13 -6.00 52.14 7.24
N LEU A 14 -6.08 52.09 8.58
CA LEU A 14 -5.06 51.49 9.44
C LEU A 14 -5.10 49.96 9.48
N VAL A 15 -6.27 49.33 9.36
CA VAL A 15 -6.35 47.84 9.31
C VAL A 15 -5.89 47.26 7.95
N LEU A 16 -5.87 48.08 6.89
CA LEU A 16 -5.40 47.66 5.56
C LEU A 16 -3.94 48.04 5.26
N TYR A 17 -3.28 48.77 6.16
CA TYR A 17 -1.92 49.27 5.93
C TYR A 17 -1.08 49.23 7.21
N GLU A 18 -0.89 48.03 7.77
CA GLU A 18 0.29 47.57 8.53
C GLU A 18 0.02 46.21 9.19
N SER A 19 -0.57 45.26 8.46
CA SER A 19 -0.50 43.86 8.90
C SER A 19 0.92 43.36 8.63
N ASN A 20 1.76 43.56 9.65
CA ASN A 20 3.17 43.21 9.64
C ASN A 20 3.30 41.73 9.24
N LYS A 21 4.34 41.39 8.46
CA LYS A 21 4.55 40.04 7.88
C LYS A 21 4.39 38.93 8.94
N ILE A 22 4.76 39.24 10.18
CA ILE A 22 4.66 38.39 11.37
C ILE A 22 3.20 38.08 11.78
N GLN A 23 2.27 39.04 11.73
CA GLN A 23 0.86 38.80 12.07
C GLN A 23 0.14 37.94 11.02
N LYS A 24 0.44 38.14 9.72
CA LYS A 24 -0.04 37.22 8.67
C LYS A 24 0.54 35.83 8.85
N ILE A 25 1.83 35.70 9.14
CA ILE A 25 2.46 34.41 9.45
C ILE A 25 1.80 33.76 10.66
N TYR A 26 1.49 34.50 11.73
CA TYR A 26 0.81 33.97 12.91
C TYR A 26 -0.62 33.51 12.60
N PHE A 27 -1.37 34.26 11.80
CA PHE A 27 -2.72 33.88 11.37
C PHE A 27 -2.70 32.63 10.48
N TYR A 28 -1.73 32.51 9.56
CA TYR A 28 -1.51 31.30 8.78
C TYR A 28 -1.03 30.12 9.64
N LEU A 29 -0.16 30.35 10.62
CA LEU A 29 0.30 29.33 11.58
C LEU A 29 -0.86 28.82 12.44
N VAL A 30 -1.68 29.73 12.98
CA VAL A 30 -2.88 29.40 13.74
C VAL A 30 -3.88 28.67 12.86
N LEU A 31 -4.10 29.08 11.60
CA LEU A 31 -4.94 28.32 10.68
C LEU A 31 -4.35 26.92 10.40
N THR A 32 -3.05 26.78 10.18
CA THR A 32 -2.42 25.46 9.95
C THR A 32 -2.49 24.56 11.19
N PHE A 33 -2.26 25.09 12.38
CA PHE A 33 -2.40 24.35 13.64
C PHE A 33 -3.87 24.03 13.94
N SER A 34 -4.80 24.92 13.63
CA SER A 34 -6.24 24.67 13.78
C SER A 34 -6.71 23.59 12.80
N THR A 35 -6.22 23.59 11.56
CA THR A 35 -6.52 22.51 10.59
C THR A 35 -5.87 21.18 10.95
N MET A 36 -4.76 21.19 11.70
CA MET A 36 -4.18 19.95 12.24
C MET A 36 -4.98 19.38 13.42
N ILE A 37 -5.83 20.18 14.08
CA ILE A 37 -6.67 19.73 15.21
C ILE A 37 -7.99 19.09 14.74
N PHE A 38 -8.43 19.30 13.48
CA PHE A 38 -9.71 18.77 12.99
C PHE A 38 -9.62 17.44 12.22
N PHE A 39 -8.44 16.85 12.05
CA PHE A 39 -8.31 15.45 11.65
C PHE A 39 -7.97 14.61 12.88
N ASN A 40 -8.96 14.46 13.77
CA ASN A 40 -8.99 13.30 14.64
C ASN A 40 -9.22 12.08 13.74
N CYS A 41 -8.16 11.61 13.07
CA CYS A 41 -8.16 10.25 12.55
C CYS A 41 -8.33 9.37 13.78
N ASP A 42 -9.50 8.73 13.92
CA ASP A 42 -9.71 7.72 14.94
C ASP A 42 -8.52 6.76 14.87
N LYS A 43 -7.81 6.63 15.98
CA LYS A 43 -6.65 5.74 16.04
C LYS A 43 -7.10 4.35 15.60
N PRO A 44 -6.35 3.65 14.74
CA PRO A 44 -6.71 2.30 14.33
C PRO A 44 -6.95 1.42 15.56
N LYS A 45 -8.05 0.68 15.58
CA LYS A 45 -8.43 -0.20 16.68
C LYS A 45 -7.60 -1.49 16.60
N GLU A 46 -6.98 -1.89 17.71
CA GLU A 46 -6.26 -3.17 17.77
C GLU A 46 -7.25 -4.34 17.72
N ILE A 47 -6.97 -5.34 16.90
CA ILE A 47 -7.74 -6.58 16.74
C ILE A 47 -6.80 -7.80 16.74
N SER A 48 -7.36 -8.98 16.98
CA SER A 48 -6.60 -10.22 16.89
C SER A 48 -6.27 -10.60 15.43
N PRO A 49 -5.23 -11.42 15.18
CA PRO A 49 -4.96 -11.96 13.85
C PRO A 49 -6.15 -12.72 13.25
N ASP A 50 -6.92 -13.45 14.07
CA ASP A 50 -8.09 -14.21 13.59
C ASP A 50 -9.24 -13.28 13.17
N GLU A 51 -9.45 -12.21 13.93
CA GLU A 51 -10.42 -11.17 13.59
C GLU A 51 -10.00 -10.43 12.31
N PHE A 52 -8.71 -10.16 12.14
CA PHE A 52 -8.14 -9.58 10.92
C PHE A 52 -8.46 -10.44 9.68
N GLN A 53 -8.18 -11.74 9.76
CA GLN A 53 -8.49 -12.69 8.69
C GLN A 53 -10.00 -12.74 8.39
N THR A 54 -10.81 -12.74 9.46
CA THR A 54 -12.27 -12.79 9.38
C THR A 54 -12.84 -11.54 8.72
N LEU A 55 -12.34 -10.35 9.05
CA LEU A 55 -12.78 -9.09 8.45
C LEU A 55 -12.52 -9.07 6.95
N ILE A 56 -11.34 -9.47 6.50
CA ILE A 56 -11.02 -9.55 5.06
C ILE A 56 -12.00 -10.47 4.33
N ARG A 57 -12.34 -11.63 4.91
CA ARG A 57 -13.28 -12.59 4.31
C ARG A 57 -14.73 -12.10 4.29
N LYS A 58 -15.09 -11.14 5.13
CA LYS A 58 -16.44 -10.57 5.24
C LYS A 58 -16.69 -9.38 4.29
N SER A 59 -15.75 -9.07 3.39
CA SER A 59 -15.93 -8.00 2.43
C SER A 59 -17.18 -8.24 1.57
N SER A 60 -18.01 -7.21 1.43
CA SER A 60 -19.28 -7.21 0.69
C SER A 60 -19.54 -5.84 0.08
N ASP A 61 -20.60 -5.71 -0.71
CA ASP A 61 -20.97 -4.44 -1.34
C ASP A 61 -21.28 -3.33 -0.33
N LEU A 62 -21.69 -3.69 0.89
CA LEU A 62 -22.00 -2.73 1.96
C LEU A 62 -20.83 -2.52 2.92
N HIS A 63 -19.88 -3.47 2.96
CA HIS A 63 -18.74 -3.48 3.87
C HIS A 63 -17.48 -3.82 3.07
N VAL A 64 -16.78 -2.82 2.57
CA VAL A 64 -15.57 -3.01 1.78
C VAL A 64 -14.37 -3.02 2.72
N VAL A 65 -13.65 -4.13 2.76
CA VAL A 65 -12.43 -4.27 3.55
C VAL A 65 -11.21 -4.14 2.66
N THR A 66 -10.37 -3.16 2.93
CA THR A 66 -9.15 -2.86 2.19
C THR A 66 -7.94 -3.07 3.09
N TYR A 67 -7.02 -3.93 2.67
CA TYR A 67 -5.70 -4.05 3.29
C TYR A 67 -4.78 -2.93 2.84
N LEU A 68 -4.24 -2.17 3.79
CA LEU A 68 -3.40 -1.00 3.52
C LEU A 68 -1.91 -1.31 3.51
N GLY A 69 -1.48 -2.37 4.20
CA GLY A 69 -0.08 -2.74 4.31
C GLY A 69 0.33 -3.06 5.75
N ILE A 70 1.64 -3.19 5.96
CA ILE A 70 2.25 -3.33 7.29
C ILE A 70 3.09 -2.08 7.55
N GLU A 71 2.87 -1.45 8.70
CA GLU A 71 3.63 -0.30 9.19
C GLU A 71 3.99 -0.55 10.67
N GLU A 72 5.25 -0.34 11.06
CA GLU A 72 5.72 -0.55 12.44
C GLU A 72 5.27 -1.88 13.07
N GLU A 73 5.41 -3.00 12.34
CA GLU A 73 4.97 -4.34 12.78
C GLU A 73 3.45 -4.46 13.02
N LYS A 74 2.64 -3.61 12.37
CA LYS A 74 1.16 -3.66 12.42
C LYS A 74 0.59 -3.81 11.02
N ALA A 75 -0.18 -4.86 10.79
CA ALA A 75 -0.96 -5.02 9.56
C ALA A 75 -2.23 -4.18 9.68
N ILE A 76 -2.49 -3.29 8.73
CA ILE A 76 -3.55 -2.29 8.81
C ILE A 76 -4.69 -2.59 7.82
N LEU A 77 -5.92 -2.51 8.31
CA LEU A 77 -7.14 -2.59 7.52
C LEU A 77 -7.92 -1.27 7.57
N LYS A 78 -8.53 -0.94 6.43
CA LYS A 78 -9.62 0.02 6.32
C LYS A 78 -10.91 -0.73 6.05
N VAL A 79 -11.90 -0.56 6.89
CA VAL A 79 -13.27 -1.06 6.68
C VAL A 79 -14.13 0.14 6.32
N SER A 80 -14.61 0.16 5.08
CA SER A 80 -15.52 1.19 4.60
C SER A 80 -16.93 0.60 4.63
N THR A 81 -17.82 1.17 5.42
CA THR A 81 -19.20 0.72 5.57
C THR A 81 -20.16 1.75 5.02
N ARG A 82 -21.16 1.31 4.25
CA ARG A 82 -22.27 2.17 3.84
C ARG A 82 -23.60 1.60 4.31
N PRO A 83 -24.56 2.46 4.70
CA PRO A 83 -25.84 2.01 5.26
C PRO A 83 -26.74 1.29 4.23
N SER A 84 -26.59 1.60 2.95
CA SER A 84 -27.34 0.95 1.86
C SER A 84 -26.57 1.05 0.54
N ILE A 85 -26.96 0.26 -0.47
CA ILE A 85 -26.32 0.24 -1.80
C ILE A 85 -26.44 1.60 -2.49
N ASP A 86 -27.53 2.33 -2.27
CA ASP A 86 -27.79 3.64 -2.87
C ASP A 86 -27.10 4.79 -2.14
N SER A 87 -26.55 4.54 -0.95
CA SER A 87 -25.82 5.56 -0.20
C SER A 87 -24.49 5.89 -0.87
N LYS A 88 -24.30 7.17 -1.20
CA LYS A 88 -23.00 7.72 -1.62
C LYS A 88 -22.04 7.93 -0.45
N LYS A 89 -22.54 7.98 0.78
CA LYS A 89 -21.73 8.20 1.98
C LYS A 89 -21.18 6.87 2.49
N TRP A 90 -19.87 6.85 2.68
CA TRP A 90 -19.12 5.78 3.34
C TRP A 90 -18.66 6.27 4.70
N LYS A 91 -18.67 5.37 5.68
CA LYS A 91 -18.01 5.55 6.96
C LYS A 91 -16.77 4.66 6.96
N ASP A 92 -15.62 5.26 7.20
CA ASP A 92 -14.35 4.56 7.25
C ASP A 92 -13.95 4.28 8.70
N GLU A 93 -13.59 3.04 8.99
CA GLU A 93 -13.00 2.62 10.27
C GLU A 93 -11.67 1.92 10.00
N TYR A 94 -10.69 2.16 10.87
CA TYR A 94 -9.35 1.61 10.73
C TYR A 94 -9.07 0.61 11.84
N PHE A 95 -8.46 -0.51 11.49
CA PHE A 95 -8.09 -1.59 12.40
C PHE A 95 -6.65 -2.01 12.18
N TYR A 96 -5.99 -2.54 13.20
CA TYR A 96 -4.69 -3.17 13.05
C TYR A 96 -4.56 -4.45 13.84
N ALA A 97 -3.80 -5.40 13.31
CA ALA A 97 -3.31 -6.56 14.05
C ALA A 97 -1.79 -6.48 14.17
N ARG A 98 -1.25 -6.91 15.31
CA ARG A 98 0.21 -7.04 15.45
C ARG A 98 0.72 -8.14 14.51
N LYS A 99 1.85 -7.85 13.87
CA LYS A 99 2.52 -8.77 12.98
C LYS A 99 2.99 -10.00 13.74
N THR A 100 2.68 -11.16 13.17
CA THR A 100 3.14 -12.46 13.62
C THR A 100 3.54 -13.27 12.38
N PRO A 101 4.46 -14.25 12.49
CA PRO A 101 4.84 -15.07 11.34
C PRO A 101 3.65 -15.78 10.68
N GLY A 102 2.62 -16.15 11.45
CA GLY A 102 1.40 -16.75 10.93
C GLY A 102 0.53 -15.77 10.14
N LEU A 103 0.38 -14.54 10.63
CA LEU A 103 -0.37 -13.49 9.93
C LEU A 103 0.33 -13.05 8.63
N ASP A 104 1.65 -12.92 8.65
CA ASP A 104 2.44 -12.58 7.46
C ASP A 104 2.27 -13.63 6.36
N LEU A 105 2.39 -14.91 6.71
CA LEU A 105 2.19 -16.02 5.77
C LEU A 105 0.76 -15.99 5.21
N TRP A 106 -0.24 -15.79 6.07
CA TRP A 106 -1.63 -15.72 5.64
C TRP A 106 -1.86 -14.57 4.67
N ILE A 107 -1.31 -13.38 4.92
CA ILE A 107 -1.37 -12.21 4.03
C ILE A 107 -0.75 -12.53 2.67
N ASP A 108 0.42 -13.15 2.66
CA ASP A 108 1.12 -13.54 1.42
C ASP A 108 0.28 -14.48 0.58
N GLU A 109 -0.31 -15.50 1.20
CA GLU A 109 -1.11 -16.50 0.49
C GLU A 109 -2.48 -15.98 0.04
N ASN A 110 -3.19 -15.25 0.91
CA ASN A 110 -4.61 -14.92 0.70
C ASN A 110 -4.82 -13.54 0.07
N ILE A 111 -3.93 -12.57 0.31
CA ILE A 111 -4.04 -11.22 -0.26
C ILE A 111 -3.22 -11.09 -1.54
N TYR A 112 -2.00 -11.64 -1.54
CA TYR A 112 -1.08 -11.52 -2.67
C TYR A 112 -1.03 -12.76 -3.56
N GLY A 113 -1.56 -13.90 -3.11
CA GLY A 113 -1.53 -15.13 -3.91
C GLY A 113 -0.12 -15.70 -4.08
N ILE A 114 0.79 -15.44 -3.12
CA ILE A 114 2.15 -15.99 -3.09
C ILE A 114 2.06 -17.42 -2.56
N THR A 115 1.61 -18.32 -3.44
CA THR A 115 1.44 -19.74 -3.17
C THR A 115 2.29 -20.57 -4.12
N THR A 116 2.71 -21.77 -3.69
CA THR A 116 3.50 -22.68 -4.52
C THR A 116 2.81 -23.03 -5.84
N SER A 117 1.47 -23.10 -5.84
CA SER A 117 0.68 -23.31 -7.07
C SER A 117 0.83 -22.14 -8.04
N ASN A 118 0.62 -20.91 -7.58
CA ASN A 118 0.74 -19.73 -8.43
C ASN A 118 2.19 -19.50 -8.89
N PHE A 119 3.16 -19.78 -8.03
CA PHE A 119 4.57 -19.76 -8.41
C PHE A 119 4.84 -20.74 -9.54
N THR A 120 4.40 -21.99 -9.40
CA THR A 120 4.61 -23.03 -10.42
C THR A 120 3.97 -22.62 -11.75
N LYS A 121 2.75 -22.08 -11.72
CA LYS A 121 2.07 -21.57 -12.92
C LYS A 121 2.87 -20.47 -13.62
N LEU A 122 3.28 -19.45 -12.89
CA LEU A 122 4.03 -18.31 -13.44
C LEU A 122 5.41 -18.73 -13.94
N TYR A 123 6.10 -19.57 -13.17
CA TYR A 123 7.39 -20.14 -13.55
C TYR A 123 7.30 -20.97 -14.84
N SER A 124 6.31 -21.87 -14.94
CA SER A 124 6.07 -22.66 -16.15
C SER A 124 5.69 -21.81 -17.36
N TYR A 125 4.90 -20.75 -17.16
CA TYR A 125 4.59 -19.78 -18.21
C TYR A 125 5.87 -19.13 -18.74
N ILE A 126 6.72 -18.58 -17.85
CA ILE A 126 7.98 -17.95 -18.26
C ILE A 126 8.87 -18.93 -19.00
N LEU A 127 9.00 -20.18 -18.53
CA LEU A 127 9.80 -21.21 -19.18
C LEU A 127 9.33 -21.58 -20.59
N SER A 128 8.04 -21.38 -20.90
CA SER A 128 7.50 -21.67 -22.23
C SER A 128 7.83 -20.61 -23.28
N LEU A 129 8.34 -19.45 -22.87
CA LEU A 129 8.75 -18.37 -23.76
C LEU A 129 10.16 -18.62 -24.30
N ASP A 130 10.40 -18.26 -25.57
CA ASP A 130 11.68 -18.49 -26.27
C ASP A 130 12.90 -17.96 -25.49
N ASN A 131 12.78 -16.75 -24.93
CA ASN A 131 13.84 -16.09 -24.17
C ASN A 131 13.74 -16.32 -22.65
N LYS A 132 12.74 -17.09 -22.19
CA LYS A 132 12.44 -17.31 -20.76
C LYS A 132 12.27 -16.01 -19.97
N GLU A 133 11.69 -15.01 -20.65
CA GLU A 133 11.40 -13.70 -20.11
C GLU A 133 10.25 -13.04 -20.86
N PHE A 134 9.57 -12.11 -20.19
CA PHE A 134 8.59 -11.20 -20.79
C PHE A 134 8.64 -9.81 -20.15
N GLN A 135 8.09 -8.83 -20.86
CA GLN A 135 7.94 -7.46 -20.37
C GLN A 135 6.57 -7.27 -19.71
N PHE A 136 6.55 -6.65 -18.53
CA PHE A 136 5.33 -6.25 -17.83
C PHE A 136 5.48 -4.81 -17.32
N GLY A 137 4.93 -3.86 -18.08
CA GLY A 137 5.14 -2.44 -17.85
C GLY A 137 6.63 -2.07 -17.95
N LYS A 138 7.22 -1.61 -16.85
CA LYS A 138 8.66 -1.26 -16.77
C LYS A 138 9.57 -2.42 -16.36
N TRP A 139 8.98 -3.57 -16.02
CA TRP A 139 9.69 -4.70 -15.45
C TRP A 139 9.93 -5.76 -16.52
N THR A 140 11.13 -6.33 -16.56
CA THR A 140 11.36 -7.63 -17.20
C THR A 140 11.21 -8.72 -16.15
N ILE A 141 10.30 -9.66 -16.40
CA ILE A 141 10.07 -10.85 -15.58
C ILE A 141 10.76 -12.02 -16.24
N LEU A 142 11.64 -12.70 -15.53
CA LEU A 142 12.47 -13.76 -16.11
C LEU A 142 12.85 -14.84 -15.12
N THR A 143 13.21 -16.01 -15.64
CA THR A 143 13.87 -17.07 -14.87
C THR A 143 15.35 -17.12 -15.26
N ARG A 144 16.26 -16.98 -14.28
CA ARG A 144 17.71 -17.12 -14.48
C ARG A 144 18.21 -18.36 -13.74
N ASP A 145 17.73 -19.50 -14.17
CA ASP A 145 18.27 -20.78 -13.76
C ASP A 145 19.49 -21.05 -14.65
N HIS A 146 20.62 -20.43 -14.31
CA HIS A 146 21.86 -20.71 -15.01
C HIS A 146 22.37 -22.08 -14.57
N LEU A 147 22.29 -23.05 -15.48
CA LEU A 147 23.22 -24.18 -15.70
C LEU A 147 23.54 -25.10 -14.52
N LYS A 148 23.17 -26.37 -14.72
CA LYS A 148 23.72 -27.61 -14.14
C LYS A 148 23.43 -27.86 -12.64
N ASP A 149 22.48 -28.79 -12.46
CA ASP A 149 22.50 -29.82 -11.41
C ASP A 149 21.93 -29.51 -10.03
N LYS A 150 21.25 -28.37 -9.82
CA LYS A 150 20.40 -28.20 -8.63
C LYS A 150 18.99 -27.73 -8.99
N VAL A 151 18.09 -28.70 -9.12
CA VAL A 151 16.63 -28.56 -9.22
C VAL A 151 16.03 -27.73 -8.06
N GLU A 152 16.83 -27.49 -7.01
CA GLU A 152 16.40 -26.96 -5.72
C GLU A 152 16.15 -25.44 -5.68
N ASN A 153 16.65 -24.65 -6.65
CA ASN A 153 16.60 -23.19 -6.57
C ASN A 153 15.86 -22.54 -7.76
N LYS A 154 14.58 -22.89 -7.95
CA LYS A 154 13.71 -22.23 -8.94
C LYS A 154 13.46 -20.79 -8.52
N GLY A 155 13.80 -19.82 -9.38
CA GLY A 155 13.67 -18.40 -9.07
C GLY A 155 13.04 -17.58 -10.19
N ILE A 156 12.05 -16.76 -9.84
CA ILE A 156 11.48 -15.71 -10.69
C ILE A 156 12.11 -14.38 -10.28
N ARG A 157 12.66 -13.66 -11.24
CA ARG A 157 13.36 -12.40 -11.02
C ARG A 157 12.59 -11.24 -11.65
N ILE A 158 12.52 -10.14 -10.92
CA ILE A 158 12.01 -8.85 -11.39
C ILE A 158 13.21 -7.96 -11.65
N THR A 159 13.36 -7.52 -12.90
CA THR A 159 14.52 -6.73 -13.33
C THR A 159 14.13 -5.45 -14.05
N VAL A 160 15.01 -4.44 -13.99
CA VAL A 160 14.91 -3.21 -14.79
C VAL A 160 16.26 -2.96 -15.42
N LYS A 161 16.31 -2.74 -16.74
CA LYS A 161 17.55 -2.46 -17.49
C LYS A 161 18.70 -3.43 -17.10
N ARG A 162 18.37 -4.71 -16.95
CA ARG A 162 19.26 -5.85 -16.58
C ARG A 162 19.62 -6.02 -15.09
N TYR A 163 19.28 -5.07 -14.22
CA TYR A 163 19.51 -5.19 -12.77
C TYR A 163 18.36 -5.94 -12.12
N THR A 164 18.68 -6.97 -11.33
CA THR A 164 17.66 -7.68 -10.53
C THR A 164 17.36 -6.89 -9.27
N TYR A 165 16.10 -6.50 -9.12
CA TYR A 165 15.62 -5.76 -7.95
C TYR A 165 15.02 -6.69 -6.92
N PHE A 166 14.30 -7.72 -7.36
CA PHE A 166 13.58 -8.60 -6.46
C PHE A 166 13.56 -10.03 -6.99
N ILE A 167 13.60 -10.99 -6.07
CA ILE A 167 13.59 -12.41 -6.36
C ILE A 167 12.46 -13.06 -5.56
N PHE A 168 11.69 -13.92 -6.22
CA PHE A 168 10.87 -14.94 -5.59
C PHE A 168 11.53 -16.29 -5.87
N GLU A 169 11.83 -17.08 -4.84
CA GLU A 169 12.46 -18.38 -4.97
C GLU A 169 11.68 -19.46 -4.21
N MET A 170 11.69 -20.68 -4.74
CA MET A 170 11.24 -21.83 -4.00
C MET A 170 12.32 -22.28 -3.01
N SER A 171 11.93 -22.50 -1.75
CA SER A 171 12.75 -23.10 -0.71
C SER A 171 11.94 -24.20 -0.03
N GLY A 172 11.96 -25.41 -0.60
CA GLY A 172 11.08 -26.50 -0.18
C GLY A 172 9.61 -26.18 -0.47
N PRO A 173 8.67 -26.35 0.48
CA PRO A 173 7.25 -26.03 0.27
C PRO A 173 6.93 -24.54 0.37
N LYS A 174 7.91 -23.70 0.76
CA LYS A 174 7.72 -22.26 0.99
C LYS A 174 8.32 -21.43 -0.13
N ILE A 175 7.72 -20.27 -0.37
CA ILE A 175 8.29 -19.25 -1.24
C ILE A 175 9.05 -18.25 -0.38
N ARG A 176 10.33 -18.04 -0.69
CA ARG A 176 11.12 -16.94 -0.13
C ARG A 176 11.17 -15.81 -1.14
N TYR A 177 11.31 -14.60 -0.63
CA TYR A 177 11.50 -13.45 -1.48
C TYR A 177 12.37 -12.40 -0.79
N TYR A 178 13.16 -11.70 -1.59
CA TYR A 178 14.08 -10.69 -1.10
C TYR A 178 14.51 -9.73 -2.21
N SER A 179 14.88 -8.52 -1.80
CA SER A 179 15.53 -7.56 -2.68
C SER A 179 17.03 -7.84 -2.73
N LEU A 180 17.62 -7.79 -3.93
CA LEU A 180 19.08 -7.85 -4.10
C LEU A 180 19.73 -6.48 -4.00
N SER A 181 18.97 -5.39 -4.19
CA SER A 181 19.56 -4.06 -4.42
C SER A 181 19.46 -3.08 -3.26
N MET A 182 18.88 -3.43 -2.10
CA MET A 182 18.57 -2.40 -1.10
C MET A 182 19.04 -2.68 0.32
N LYS A 183 19.84 -1.73 0.80
CA LYS A 183 19.70 -1.14 2.14
C LYS A 183 18.21 -1.15 2.53
N ARG A 184 17.87 -2.08 3.43
CA ARG A 184 16.60 -2.27 4.16
C ARG A 184 15.61 -1.09 4.14
N ASP A 185 14.86 -0.89 3.04
CA ASP A 185 13.55 -0.22 3.13
C ASP A 185 12.46 -1.30 3.16
N PRO A 186 11.77 -1.50 4.29
CA PRO A 186 10.71 -2.49 4.41
C PRO A 186 9.51 -2.23 3.48
N HIS A 187 9.34 -1.02 2.94
CA HIS A 187 8.24 -0.68 2.02
C HIS A 187 8.44 -1.26 0.61
N ASP A 188 9.68 -1.55 0.21
CA ASP A 188 9.96 -2.09 -1.12
C ASP A 188 9.37 -3.48 -1.33
N GLY A 189 9.23 -4.29 -0.28
CA GLY A 189 8.62 -5.62 -0.41
C GLY A 189 7.18 -5.55 -0.92
N ILE A 190 6.40 -4.56 -0.46
CA ILE A 190 4.96 -4.46 -0.74
C ILE A 190 4.70 -4.26 -2.24
N GLN A 191 5.47 -3.38 -2.91
CA GLN A 191 5.29 -3.16 -4.35
C GLN A 191 5.52 -4.43 -5.17
N TYR A 192 6.51 -5.26 -4.80
CA TYR A 192 6.78 -6.50 -5.52
C TYR A 192 5.75 -7.59 -5.21
N LYS A 193 5.16 -7.61 -4.01
CA LYS A 193 4.01 -8.47 -3.70
C LYS A 193 2.74 -8.06 -4.47
N LYS A 194 2.49 -6.77 -4.66
CA LYS A 194 1.42 -6.26 -5.54
C LYS A 194 1.65 -6.66 -6.98
N LEU A 195 2.87 -6.44 -7.49
CA LEU A 195 3.28 -6.87 -8.83
C LEU A 195 3.09 -8.38 -9.01
N TRP A 196 3.50 -9.20 -8.03
CA TRP A 196 3.27 -10.65 -8.07
C TRP A 196 1.81 -11.00 -8.34
N ARG A 197 0.89 -10.38 -7.59
CA ARG A 197 -0.56 -10.60 -7.77
C ARG A 197 -1.01 -10.24 -9.19
N GLU A 198 -0.54 -9.12 -9.72
CA GLU A 198 -0.84 -8.68 -11.09
C GLU A 198 -0.32 -9.69 -12.13
N LEU A 199 0.91 -10.19 -11.97
CA LEU A 199 1.49 -11.21 -12.85
C LEU A 199 0.69 -12.51 -12.84
N VAL A 200 0.27 -12.97 -11.65
CA VAL A 200 -0.55 -14.18 -11.51
C VAL A 200 -1.91 -14.01 -12.18
N SER A 201 -2.55 -12.84 -12.03
CA SER A 201 -3.82 -12.54 -12.71
C SER A 201 -3.66 -12.47 -14.22
N HIS A 202 -2.57 -11.86 -14.71
CA HIS A 202 -2.28 -11.74 -16.14
C HIS A 202 -2.17 -13.10 -16.82
N ILE A 203 -1.37 -14.03 -16.30
CA ILE A 203 -1.19 -15.36 -16.90
C ILE A 203 -2.43 -16.26 -16.82
N GLN A 204 -3.40 -15.93 -15.96
CA GLN A 204 -4.68 -16.64 -15.89
C GLN A 204 -5.62 -16.22 -17.02
N GLN A 205 -5.45 -15.02 -17.57
CA GLN A 205 -6.27 -14.51 -18.67
C GLN A 205 -5.72 -14.91 -20.05
N GLU A 206 -4.44 -15.25 -20.14
CA GLU A 206 -3.77 -15.67 -21.39
C GLU A 206 -3.91 -17.18 -21.70
N ARG A 207 -4.66 -17.93 -20.87
CA ARG A 207 -4.99 -19.34 -21.09
C ARG A 207 -6.47 -19.50 -21.41
#